data_AF-A0A1A9UKM2-F1
#
_entry.id   AF-A0A1A9UKM2-F1
#
_cell.length_a   1.000
_cell.length_b   1.000
_cell.length_c   1.000
_cell.angle_alpha   90.00
_cell.angle_beta   90.00
_cell.angle_gamma   90.00
#
_symmetry.space_group_name_H-M   'P 1'
#
loop_
_entity.id
_entity.type
_entity.pdbx_description
1 polymer ?
#
loop_
_entity_poly.entity_id
_entity_poly.type
_entity_poly.pdbx_seq_one_letter_code
_entity_poly.pdbx_strand_id
1 'polypeptide(L)'
;MNTFAMLFPGQGCQKIGMLKSFKEFSIIKNIFNESSEILKYNLWKIIENGPYEILNKTEITQPAILTASFAIWKIWKKLSGQNPQFMAGHSLGEYSALVCANSLSFSDAVKIVSLRGKFMQESVNNRECATSAIIGLSKVGPGSILSKLMKDFLKDSDLQGISLNHPNVIIQQTKKYKKLIYAI
;
A
#
# COMPACT_ATOMS: atom_id res chain seq x y z
N MET A 1 -22.99 1.72 -21.53
CA MET A 1 -22.02 1.02 -20.65
C MET A 1 -21.61 2.00 -19.57
N ASN A 2 -21.58 1.59 -18.30
CA ASN A 2 -21.12 2.47 -17.23
C ASN A 2 -19.60 2.44 -17.19
N THR A 3 -18.97 3.59 -17.45
CA THR A 3 -17.53 3.76 -17.28
C THR A 3 -17.19 3.75 -15.79
N PHE A 4 -16.28 2.88 -15.39
CA PHE A 4 -15.77 2.85 -14.02
C PHE A 4 -14.26 2.57 -14.00
N ALA A 5 -13.63 2.93 -12.88
CA ALA A 5 -12.23 2.67 -12.60
C ALA A 5 -12.10 1.75 -11.38
N MET A 6 -11.04 0.95 -11.33
CA MET A 6 -10.65 0.20 -10.14
C MET A 6 -9.42 0.82 -9.49
N LEU A 7 -9.52 1.06 -8.18
CA LEU A 7 -8.44 1.59 -7.37
C LEU A 7 -7.92 0.52 -6.41
N PHE A 8 -6.61 0.33 -6.40
CA PHE A 8 -5.95 -0.65 -5.55
C PHE A 8 -5.29 0.03 -4.35
N PRO A 9 -5.56 -0.43 -3.11
CA PRO A 9 -5.02 0.19 -1.92
C PRO A 9 -3.52 -0.08 -1.75
N GLY A 10 -2.84 0.85 -1.07
CA GLY A 10 -1.46 0.68 -0.63
C GLY A 10 -1.35 0.05 0.76
N GLN A 11 -0.14 0.11 1.33
CA GLN A 11 0.14 -0.31 2.70
C GLN A 11 -0.69 0.48 3.73
N GLY A 12 -1.15 -0.21 4.77
CA GLY A 12 -2.00 0.31 5.84
C GLY A 12 -3.38 -0.37 5.92
N CYS A 13 -3.81 -1.07 4.87
CA CYS A 13 -5.09 -1.79 4.85
C CYS A 13 -5.00 -3.26 5.29
N GLN A 14 -3.80 -3.78 5.53
CA GLN A 14 -3.56 -5.17 5.92
C GLN A 14 -4.20 -5.50 7.26
N LYS A 15 -4.87 -6.65 7.35
CA LYS A 15 -5.45 -7.18 8.59
C LYS A 15 -5.35 -8.70 8.60
N ILE A 16 -5.23 -9.27 9.80
CA ILE A 16 -5.34 -10.71 9.97
C ILE A 16 -6.76 -11.15 9.60
N GLY A 17 -6.85 -12.16 8.73
CA GLY A 17 -8.11 -12.64 8.18
C GLY A 17 -8.73 -11.73 7.12
N MET A 18 -7.97 -10.83 6.47
CA MET A 18 -8.51 -9.88 5.48
C MET A 18 -9.20 -10.53 4.27
N LEU A 19 -9.04 -11.84 4.05
CA LEU A 19 -9.73 -12.61 2.99
C LEU A 19 -10.71 -13.66 3.54
N LYS A 20 -11.12 -13.56 4.81
CA LYS A 20 -12.04 -14.53 5.44
C LYS A 20 -13.36 -14.71 4.67
N SER A 21 -13.92 -13.62 4.14
CA SER A 21 -15.17 -13.61 3.39
C SER A 21 -15.08 -14.18 1.97
N PHE A 22 -13.90 -14.65 1.55
CA PHE A 22 -13.68 -15.21 0.22
C PHE A 22 -13.07 -16.63 0.29
N LYS A 23 -13.07 -17.28 1.47
CA LYS A 23 -12.38 -18.57 1.69
C LYS A 23 -12.94 -19.70 0.83
N GLU A 24 -14.19 -19.61 0.40
CA GLU A 24 -14.84 -20.56 -0.50
C GLU A 24 -14.23 -20.56 -1.91
N PHE A 25 -13.55 -19.47 -2.31
CA PHE A 25 -12.90 -19.38 -3.60
C PHE A 25 -11.53 -20.06 -3.58
N SER A 26 -11.47 -21.29 -4.12
CA SER A 26 -10.23 -22.08 -4.23
C SER A 26 -9.09 -21.34 -4.95
N ILE A 27 -9.41 -20.40 -5.85
CA ILE A 27 -8.43 -19.58 -6.58
C ILE A 27 -7.52 -18.77 -5.65
N ILE A 28 -8.01 -18.37 -4.47
CA ILE A 28 -7.19 -17.64 -3.49
C ILE A 28 -6.04 -18.51 -3.02
N LYS A 29 -6.33 -19.75 -2.61
CA LYS A 29 -5.30 -20.67 -2.12
C LYS A 29 -4.22 -20.90 -3.17
N ASN A 30 -4.60 -21.05 -4.43
CA ASN A 30 -3.64 -21.24 -5.53
C ASN A 30 -2.72 -20.02 -5.70
N ILE A 31 -3.28 -18.81 -5.72
CA ILE A 31 -2.52 -17.56 -5.86
C ILE A 31 -1.58 -17.36 -4.67
N PHE A 32 -2.05 -17.66 -3.45
CA PHE A 32 -1.20 -17.58 -2.27
C PHE A 32 -0.13 -18.66 -2.23
N ASN A 33 -0.39 -19.87 -2.72
CA ASN A 33 0.62 -20.91 -2.88
C ASN A 33 1.72 -20.46 -3.85
N GLU A 34 1.34 -19.96 -5.03
CA GLU A 34 2.28 -19.41 -6.02
C GLU A 34 3.15 -18.30 -5.40
N SER A 35 2.53 -17.35 -4.68
CA SER A 35 3.28 -16.30 -3.97
C SER A 35 4.22 -16.89 -2.92
N SER A 36 3.79 -17.90 -2.17
CA SER A 36 4.57 -18.54 -1.10
C SER A 36 5.77 -19.30 -1.66
N GLU A 37 5.63 -19.93 -2.82
CA GLU A 37 6.72 -20.61 -3.52
C GLU A 37 7.80 -19.62 -3.98
N ILE A 38 7.41 -18.43 -4.43
CA ILE A 38 8.34 -17.35 -4.80
C ILE A 38 9.04 -16.80 -3.56
N LEU A 39 8.27 -16.54 -2.50
CA LEU A 39 8.73 -15.90 -1.27
C LEU A 39 9.51 -16.82 -0.32
N LYS A 40 9.39 -18.15 -0.49
CA LYS A 40 9.99 -19.18 0.37
C LYS A 40 9.46 -19.18 1.82
N TYR A 41 8.25 -18.66 2.03
CA TYR A 41 7.51 -18.76 3.29
C TYR A 41 6.00 -18.79 3.03
N ASN A 42 5.23 -19.31 3.98
CA ASN A 42 3.78 -19.45 3.84
C ASN A 42 3.07 -18.12 4.11
N LEU A 43 2.83 -17.34 3.05
CA LEU A 43 2.15 -16.05 3.13
C LEU A 43 0.70 -16.18 3.58
N TRP A 44 0.00 -17.25 3.15
CA TRP A 44 -1.38 -17.51 3.55
C TRP A 44 -1.52 -17.66 5.07
N LYS A 45 -0.64 -18.47 5.69
CA LYS A 45 -0.63 -18.68 7.13
C LYS A 45 -0.44 -17.36 7.90
N ILE A 46 0.44 -16.49 7.40
CA ILE A 46 0.69 -15.16 8.00
C ILE A 46 -0.58 -14.31 7.94
N ILE A 47 -1.21 -14.17 6.77
CA ILE A 47 -2.37 -13.30 6.64
C ILE A 47 -3.63 -13.88 7.29
N GLU A 48 -3.73 -15.20 7.44
CA GLU A 48 -4.92 -15.85 7.97
C GLU A 48 -4.94 -15.82 9.50
N ASN A 49 -3.84 -16.24 10.14
CA ASN A 49 -3.76 -16.46 11.58
C ASN A 49 -2.39 -16.09 12.18
N GLY A 50 -1.52 -15.40 11.43
CA GLY A 50 -0.20 -15.00 11.93
C GLY A 50 -0.30 -13.87 12.97
N PRO A 51 0.77 -13.63 13.74
CA PRO A 51 0.89 -12.43 14.57
C PRO A 51 0.86 -11.18 13.68
N TYR A 52 0.09 -10.18 14.09
CA TYR A 52 -0.07 -8.94 13.33
C TYR A 52 1.27 -8.22 13.13
N GLU A 53 2.17 -8.31 14.10
CA GLU A 53 3.51 -7.72 14.09
C GLU A 53 4.35 -8.24 12.92
N ILE A 54 4.20 -9.52 12.56
CA ILE A 54 4.88 -10.10 11.39
C ILE A 54 4.24 -9.60 10.11
N LEU A 55 2.90 -9.63 10.02
CA LEU A 55 2.19 -9.08 8.85
C LEU A 55 2.53 -7.60 8.63
N ASN A 56 2.75 -6.84 9.71
CA ASN A 56 3.02 -5.41 9.70
C ASN A 56 4.48 -5.04 9.37
N LYS A 57 5.38 -6.03 9.21
CA LYS A 57 6.71 -5.77 8.63
C LYS A 57 6.54 -5.41 7.17
N THR A 58 7.12 -4.29 6.74
CA THR A 58 7.01 -3.76 5.38
C THR A 58 7.35 -4.81 4.30
N GLU A 59 8.39 -5.62 4.52
CA GLU A 59 8.79 -6.73 3.64
C GLU A 59 7.74 -7.83 3.48
N ILE A 60 6.83 -7.99 4.45
CA ILE A 60 5.73 -8.96 4.44
C ILE A 60 4.42 -8.32 4.00
N THR A 61 4.14 -7.09 4.47
CA THR A 61 2.91 -6.37 4.13
C THR A 61 2.78 -6.13 2.64
N GLN A 62 3.87 -5.78 1.97
CA GLN A 62 3.83 -5.47 0.54
C GLN A 62 3.40 -6.65 -0.34
N PRO A 63 4.05 -7.83 -0.26
CA PRO A 63 3.58 -9.01 -0.98
C PRO A 63 2.19 -9.47 -0.52
N ALA A 64 1.82 -9.30 0.77
CA ALA A 64 0.48 -9.65 1.25
C ALA A 64 -0.63 -8.87 0.55
N ILE A 65 -0.49 -7.54 0.44
CA ILE A 65 -1.49 -6.67 -0.18
C ILE A 65 -1.56 -6.88 -1.69
N LEU A 66 -0.41 -7.03 -2.37
CA LEU A 66 -0.36 -7.37 -3.79
C LEU A 66 -1.13 -8.67 -4.07
N THR A 67 -0.78 -9.74 -3.33
CA THR A 67 -1.36 -11.08 -3.50
C THR A 67 -2.87 -11.07 -3.23
N ALA A 68 -3.31 -10.38 -2.17
CA ALA A 68 -4.72 -10.24 -1.86
C ALA A 68 -5.50 -9.45 -2.92
N SER A 69 -4.93 -8.34 -3.39
CA SER A 69 -5.52 -7.51 -4.45
C SER A 69 -5.69 -8.30 -5.74
N PHE A 70 -4.66 -9.05 -6.14
CA PHE A 70 -4.70 -9.89 -7.33
C PHE A 70 -5.68 -11.05 -7.18
N ALA A 71 -5.76 -11.67 -6.01
CA ALA A 71 -6.73 -12.73 -5.73
C ALA A 71 -8.18 -12.23 -5.85
N ILE A 72 -8.49 -11.06 -5.29
CA ILE A 72 -9.81 -10.43 -5.41
C ILE A 72 -10.11 -10.08 -6.87
N TRP A 73 -9.14 -9.53 -7.61
CA TRP A 73 -9.29 -9.28 -9.05
C TRP A 73 -9.61 -10.56 -9.83
N LYS A 74 -8.92 -11.66 -9.54
CA LYS A 74 -9.18 -12.95 -10.19
C LYS A 74 -10.57 -13.51 -9.86
N ILE A 75 -11.07 -13.29 -8.64
CA ILE A 75 -12.46 -13.61 -8.28
C ILE A 75 -13.43 -12.74 -9.08
N TRP A 76 -13.21 -11.42 -9.13
CA TRP A 76 -14.03 -10.49 -9.91
C TRP A 76 -14.14 -10.94 -11.36
N LYS A 77 -13.01 -11.32 -11.99
CA LYS A 77 -13.00 -11.85 -13.36
C LYS A 77 -13.72 -13.20 -13.48
N LYS A 78 -13.56 -14.10 -12.50
CA LYS A 78 -14.24 -15.40 -12.48
C LYS A 78 -15.76 -15.26 -12.39
N LEU A 79 -16.24 -14.22 -11.69
CA LEU A 79 -17.66 -13.90 -11.56
C LEU A 79 -18.20 -13.05 -12.73
N SER A 80 -17.50 -13.03 -13.87
CA SER A 80 -17.87 -12.26 -15.06
C SER A 80 -17.98 -10.74 -14.82
N GLY A 81 -17.26 -10.23 -13.83
CA GLY A 81 -17.17 -8.79 -13.57
C GLY A 81 -16.65 -8.03 -14.80
N GLN A 82 -17.27 -6.87 -15.06
CA GLN A 82 -16.90 -6.00 -16.18
C GLN A 82 -15.44 -5.56 -16.07
N ASN A 83 -14.80 -5.29 -17.21
CA ASN A 83 -13.46 -4.70 -17.20
C ASN A 83 -13.58 -3.20 -16.90
N PRO A 84 -12.83 -2.66 -15.92
CA PRO A 84 -12.77 -1.21 -15.74
C PRO A 84 -12.08 -0.57 -16.94
N GLN A 85 -12.41 0.69 -17.22
CA GLN A 85 -11.74 1.47 -18.26
C GLN A 85 -10.37 1.97 -17.79
N PHE A 86 -10.21 2.13 -16.47
CA PHE A 86 -8.97 2.60 -15.85
C PHE A 86 -8.65 1.78 -14.59
N MET A 87 -7.36 1.58 -14.35
CA MET A 87 -6.85 1.02 -13.11
C MET A 87 -5.76 1.94 -12.57
N ALA A 88 -5.78 2.18 -11.27
CA ALA A 88 -4.70 2.90 -10.59
C ALA A 88 -4.52 2.34 -9.19
N GLY A 89 -3.40 2.64 -8.55
CA GLY A 89 -3.17 2.21 -7.18
C GLY A 89 -2.37 3.22 -6.40
N HIS A 90 -2.60 3.23 -5.08
CA HIS A 90 -1.92 4.15 -4.18
C HIS A 90 -0.62 3.52 -3.69
N SER A 91 0.53 4.13 -4.00
CA SER A 91 1.86 3.64 -3.58
C SER A 91 2.07 2.17 -3.99
N LEU A 92 2.15 1.25 -3.04
CA LEU A 92 2.22 -0.20 -3.32
C LEU A 92 1.09 -0.69 -4.25
N GLY A 93 -0.12 -0.12 -4.14
CA GLY A 93 -1.26 -0.53 -4.95
C GLY A 93 -1.02 -0.37 -6.45
N GLU A 94 -0.08 0.48 -6.87
CA GLU A 94 0.29 0.65 -8.28
C GLU A 94 0.77 -0.67 -8.89
N TYR A 95 1.55 -1.47 -8.16
CA TYR A 95 1.96 -2.80 -8.60
C TYR A 95 0.76 -3.74 -8.75
N SER A 96 -0.22 -3.68 -7.84
CA SER A 96 -1.47 -4.43 -7.98
C SER A 96 -2.22 -4.04 -9.25
N ALA A 97 -2.31 -2.74 -9.55
CA ALA A 97 -2.95 -2.23 -10.76
C ALA A 97 -2.24 -2.72 -12.03
N LEU A 98 -0.91 -2.63 -12.07
CA LEU A 98 -0.09 -3.10 -13.19
C LEU A 98 -0.27 -4.60 -13.45
N VAL A 99 -0.31 -5.41 -12.38
CA VAL A 99 -0.55 -6.86 -12.50
C VAL A 99 -1.96 -7.15 -12.98
N CYS A 100 -2.97 -6.47 -12.43
CA CYS A 100 -4.36 -6.69 -12.82
C CYS A 100 -4.66 -6.24 -14.26
N ALA A 101 -3.92 -5.23 -14.74
CA ALA A 101 -3.93 -4.77 -16.13
C ALA A 101 -3.10 -5.66 -17.09
N ASN A 102 -2.41 -6.68 -16.58
CA ASN A 102 -1.47 -7.54 -17.31
C ASN A 102 -0.22 -6.82 -17.86
N SER A 103 0.10 -5.62 -17.36
CA SER A 103 1.34 -4.89 -17.71
C SER A 103 2.57 -5.44 -16.99
N LEU A 104 2.38 -6.15 -15.88
CA LEU A 104 3.43 -6.80 -15.09
C LEU A 104 2.98 -8.22 -14.73
N SER A 105 3.88 -9.20 -14.82
CA SER A 105 3.57 -10.57 -14.40
C SER A 105 3.37 -10.64 -12.88
N PHE A 106 2.45 -11.48 -12.42
CA PHE A 106 2.23 -11.65 -10.97
C PHE A 106 3.50 -12.14 -10.26
N SER A 107 4.20 -13.12 -10.85
CA SER A 107 5.43 -13.67 -10.27
C SER A 107 6.52 -12.60 -10.10
N ASP A 108 6.74 -11.77 -11.11
CA ASP A 108 7.75 -10.71 -11.02
C ASP A 108 7.31 -9.60 -10.08
N ALA A 109 6.03 -9.24 -10.06
CA ALA A 109 5.51 -8.28 -9.09
C ALA A 109 5.73 -8.75 -7.64
N VAL A 110 5.49 -10.03 -7.33
CA VAL A 110 5.75 -10.58 -5.98
C VAL A 110 7.22 -10.41 -5.59
N LYS A 111 8.16 -10.71 -6.50
CA LYS A 111 9.61 -10.51 -6.27
C LYS A 111 9.93 -9.03 -6.06
N ILE A 112 9.42 -8.16 -6.94
CA ILE A 112 9.68 -6.72 -6.91
C ILE A 112 9.16 -6.11 -5.60
N VAL A 113 7.93 -6.39 -5.20
CA VAL A 113 7.36 -5.78 -3.98
C VAL A 113 7.99 -6.36 -2.70
N SER A 114 8.46 -7.61 -2.73
CA SER A 114 9.23 -8.18 -1.64
C SER A 114 10.57 -7.46 -1.47
N LEU A 115 11.32 -7.28 -2.57
CA LEU A 115 12.58 -6.52 -2.57
C LEU A 115 12.36 -5.05 -2.19
N ARG A 116 11.31 -4.42 -2.72
CA ARG A 116 10.92 -3.05 -2.36
C ARG A 116 10.67 -2.93 -0.86
N GLY A 117 9.91 -3.87 -0.28
CA GLY A 117 9.64 -3.86 1.15
C GLY A 117 10.89 -4.07 2.00
N LYS A 118 11.76 -5.00 1.59
CA LYS A 118 13.07 -5.23 2.22
C LYS A 118 13.96 -3.99 2.16
N PHE A 119 14.17 -3.41 0.99
CA PHE A 119 15.03 -2.23 0.82
C PHE A 119 14.47 -1.00 1.53
N MET A 120 13.15 -0.82 1.57
CA MET A 120 12.52 0.22 2.39
C MET A 120 12.85 0.01 3.87
N GLN A 121 12.77 -1.22 4.36
CA GLN A 121 13.07 -1.53 5.76
C GLN A 121 14.56 -1.34 6.09
N GLU A 122 15.46 -1.76 5.20
CA GLU A 122 16.91 -1.56 5.35
C GLU A 122 17.29 -0.07 5.29
N SER A 123 16.65 0.72 4.44
CA SER A 123 16.97 2.15 4.27
C SER A 123 16.78 2.99 5.54
N VAL A 124 15.93 2.53 6.47
CA VAL A 124 15.64 3.23 7.71
C VAL A 124 16.74 3.02 8.75
N ASN A 125 17.60 1.99 8.66
CA ASN A 125 18.79 1.79 9.54
C ASN A 125 18.54 2.03 11.05
N ASN A 126 17.40 1.60 11.59
CA ASN A 126 16.96 1.89 12.98
C ASN A 126 16.91 3.39 13.34
N ARG A 127 16.88 4.27 12.34
CA ARG A 127 16.63 5.69 12.54
C ARG A 127 15.16 5.85 12.92
N GLU A 128 14.92 6.71 13.90
CA GLU A 128 13.56 7.13 14.18
C GLU A 128 12.98 7.78 12.91
N CYS A 129 11.78 7.35 12.55
CA CYS A 129 10.99 7.99 11.51
C CYS A 129 9.54 7.95 11.96
N ALA A 130 8.89 9.11 11.93
CA ALA A 130 7.49 9.27 12.30
C ALA A 130 6.69 9.67 11.06
N THR A 131 5.53 9.05 10.88
CA THR A 131 4.54 9.47 9.88
C THR A 131 3.42 10.19 10.61
N SER A 132 3.01 11.36 10.11
CA SER A 132 1.90 12.13 10.67
C SER A 132 0.98 12.64 9.57
N ALA A 133 -0.31 12.80 9.89
CA ALA A 133 -1.31 13.36 8.99
C ALA A 133 -1.62 14.80 9.41
N ILE A 134 -1.53 15.73 8.47
CA ILE A 134 -2.00 17.10 8.61
C ILE A 134 -3.40 17.15 8.00
N ILE A 135 -4.40 17.43 8.82
CA ILE A 135 -5.82 17.40 8.46
C ILE A 135 -6.41 18.81 8.61
N GLY A 136 -7.49 19.10 7.87
CA GLY A 136 -8.26 20.34 8.07
C GLY A 136 -7.83 21.49 7.15
N LEU A 137 -7.22 21.17 6.00
CA LEU A 137 -6.64 22.18 5.10
C LEU A 137 -7.65 23.00 4.29
N SER A 138 -8.95 22.85 4.55
CA SER A 138 -10.02 23.46 3.74
C SER A 138 -9.99 24.99 3.76
N LYS A 139 -9.55 25.60 4.87
CA LYS A 139 -9.48 27.07 5.01
C LYS A 139 -8.24 27.68 4.38
N VAL A 140 -7.11 26.97 4.41
CA VAL A 140 -5.79 27.49 3.99
C VAL A 140 -5.42 26.99 2.59
N GLY A 141 -6.12 25.96 2.10
CA GLY A 141 -5.79 25.21 0.89
C GLY A 141 -4.55 24.33 1.08
N PRO A 142 -4.46 23.17 0.41
CA PRO A 142 -3.29 22.30 0.52
C PRO A 142 -2.03 22.98 -0.03
N GLY A 143 -2.14 23.84 -1.05
CA GLY A 143 -1.00 24.46 -1.75
C GLY A 143 -0.13 25.37 -0.88
N SER A 144 -0.72 26.15 0.02
CA SER A 144 0.01 27.05 0.93
C SER A 144 0.84 26.26 1.95
N ILE A 145 0.27 25.19 2.48
CA ILE A 145 0.92 24.28 3.43
C ILE A 145 2.00 23.45 2.74
N LEU A 146 1.73 22.92 1.55
CA LEU A 146 2.72 22.26 0.70
C LEU A 146 3.92 23.19 0.43
N SER A 147 3.68 24.43 0.02
CA SER A 147 4.75 25.40 -0.23
C SER A 147 5.60 25.67 1.03
N LYS A 148 4.95 25.80 2.20
CA LYS A 148 5.66 25.95 3.47
C LYS A 148 6.51 24.72 3.80
N LEU A 149 5.93 23.53 3.75
CA LEU A 149 6.65 22.27 4.02
C LEU A 149 7.82 22.06 3.06
N MET A 150 7.66 22.40 1.77
CA MET A 150 8.74 22.34 0.79
C MET A 150 9.86 23.34 1.09
N LYS A 151 9.54 24.55 1.54
CA LYS A 151 10.54 25.54 1.97
C LYS A 151 11.28 25.07 3.21
N ASP A 152 10.60 24.43 4.15
CA ASP A 152 11.21 23.85 5.35
C ASP A 152 12.12 22.66 4.97
N PHE A 153 11.74 21.83 3.99
CA PHE A 153 12.58 20.75 3.45
C PHE A 153 13.94 21.25 2.94
N LEU A 154 13.95 22.33 2.16
CA LEU A 154 15.15 22.87 1.53
C LEU A 154 16.15 23.53 2.51
N LYS A 155 15.73 23.83 3.74
CA LYS A 155 16.52 24.62 4.71
C LYS A 155 17.28 23.81 5.75
N ASP A 156 17.29 22.48 5.62
CA ASP A 156 17.70 21.49 6.63
C ASP A 156 16.61 21.23 7.67
N SER A 157 15.70 20.31 7.34
CA SER A 157 14.62 19.92 8.25
C SER A 157 14.55 18.42 8.47
N ASP A 158 13.89 18.09 9.59
CA ASP A 158 13.50 16.73 9.94
C ASP A 158 12.56 16.10 8.91
N LEU A 159 12.06 16.82 7.91
CA LEU A 159 11.14 16.31 6.91
C LEU A 159 11.86 15.35 5.95
N GLN A 160 11.25 14.19 5.70
CA GLN A 160 11.78 13.09 4.89
C GLN A 160 10.87 12.77 3.69
N GLY A 161 9.58 13.13 3.77
CA GLY A 161 8.63 12.86 2.69
C GLY A 161 7.31 13.59 2.90
N ILE A 162 6.62 13.87 1.80
CA ILE A 162 5.29 14.49 1.77
C ILE A 162 4.44 13.74 0.74
N SER A 163 3.19 13.43 1.08
CA SER A 163 2.18 12.91 0.17
C SER A 163 0.86 13.65 0.34
N LEU A 164 0.27 14.15 -0.75
CA LEU A 164 -1.08 14.71 -0.75
C LEU A 164 -2.08 13.56 -1.01
N ASN A 165 -2.81 13.15 0.02
CA ASN A 165 -3.74 12.02 -0.07
C ASN A 165 -5.19 12.46 -0.31
N HIS A 166 -5.54 13.68 0.11
CA HIS A 166 -6.85 14.30 -0.09
C HIS A 166 -6.65 15.82 -0.10
N PRO A 167 -7.51 16.63 -0.74
CA PRO A 167 -7.42 18.10 -0.68
C PRO A 167 -7.30 18.67 0.74
N ASN A 168 -7.82 17.96 1.74
CA ASN A 168 -7.74 18.33 3.16
C ASN A 168 -6.81 17.45 4.01
N VAL A 169 -6.01 16.56 3.40
CA VAL A 169 -5.11 15.64 4.11
C VAL A 169 -3.76 15.53 3.40
N ILE A 170 -2.71 15.97 4.09
CA ILE A 170 -1.31 15.74 3.72
C ILE A 170 -0.73 14.74 4.71
N ILE A 171 0.01 13.75 4.22
CA ILE A 171 0.88 12.91 5.04
C ILE A 171 2.29 13.44 4.95
N GLN A 172 2.96 13.58 6.09
CA GLN A 172 4.39 13.90 6.14
C GLN A 172 5.14 12.84 6.93
N GLN A 173 6.40 12.63 6.54
CA GLN A 173 7.34 11.77 7.24
C GLN A 173 8.47 12.62 7.81
N THR A 174 8.84 12.41 9.07
CA THR A 174 9.89 13.18 9.76
C THR A 174 10.86 12.29 10.53
N LYS A 175 12.11 12.73 10.74
CA LYS A 175 13.15 12.03 11.52
C LYS A 175 12.78 11.78 12.99
N LYS A 176 11.87 12.58 13.56
CA LYS A 176 11.34 12.41 14.92
C LYS A 176 9.85 12.72 14.94
N TYR A 177 9.14 12.18 15.91
CA TYR A 177 7.73 12.52 16.12
C TYR A 177 7.61 14.01 16.48
N LYS A 178 7.16 14.83 15.54
CA LYS A 178 6.71 16.19 15.83
C LYS A 178 5.22 16.16 16.08
N LYS A 179 4.81 16.65 17.26
CA LYS A 179 3.40 16.79 17.63
C LYS A 179 2.67 17.51 16.49
N LEU A 180 1.54 16.95 16.04
CA LEU A 180 0.75 17.48 14.91
C LEU A 180 0.59 18.99 15.06
N ILE A 181 1.03 19.74 14.05
CA ILE A 181 0.61 21.13 13.86
C ILE A 181 -0.77 21.03 13.21
N TYR A 182 -1.83 21.18 14.00
CA TYR A 182 -3.14 21.46 13.44
C TYR A 182 -3.06 22.80 12.72
N ALA A 183 -3.29 22.80 11.40
CA ALA A 183 -3.68 24.01 10.71
C ALA A 183 -5.16 24.24 11.05
N ILE A 184 -5.42 25.05 12.08
CA ILE A 184 -6.78 25.53 12.40
C ILE A 184 -7.16 26.69 11.48
#